data_AF-A0A3D0FLI3-F1
#
_entry.id   AF-A0A3D0FLI3-F1
#
_cell.length_a   1.000
_cell.length_b   1.000
_cell.length_c   1.000
_cell.angle_alpha   90.00
_cell.angle_beta   90.00
_cell.angle_gamma   90.00
#
_symmetry.space_group_name_H-M   'P 1'
#
loop_
_entity.id
_entity.type
_entity.pdbx_description
1 polymer ?
#
loop_
_entity_poly.entity_id
_entity_poly.type
_entity_poly.pdbx_seq_one_letter_code
_entity_poly.pdbx_strand_id
1 'polypeptide(L)'
;MKYRLTILLTMVLLATACVKSKDEPGNGNNPKPDNEDPYDFSALQPDMSSDGKYITTVFEYRPAPGQFANENYPAYQTGDNDNSMTQKARQAIADNTTELISLGVFGGYVTFGFGHSVINHDGKDFAVFGNALYGNKRVTPHLGSCEPGVVYVSIDKNKNHLPDDEWFLLAGSEYHRSRHNYSVTYYRTPSDHIPTP
;
A
#
# COMPACT_ATOMS: atom_id res chain seq x y z
N MET A 1 16.29 0.47 -6.81
CA MET A 1 14.91 0.15 -6.36
C MET A 1 14.37 -0.90 -7.31
N LYS A 2 13.96 -2.06 -6.79
CA LYS A 2 13.72 -3.26 -7.60
C LYS A 2 12.25 -3.50 -7.97
N TYR A 3 11.29 -3.16 -7.11
CA TYR A 3 9.86 -3.29 -7.40
C TYR A 3 9.15 -1.93 -7.28
N ARG A 4 8.24 -1.60 -8.21
CA ARG A 4 7.59 -0.28 -8.31
C ARG A 4 6.07 -0.42 -8.28
N LEU A 5 5.42 0.33 -7.39
CA LEU A 5 3.97 0.48 -7.33
C LEU A 5 3.63 1.97 -7.17
N THR A 6 2.62 2.48 -7.87
CA THR A 6 2.23 3.90 -7.78
C THR A 6 0.81 4.00 -7.24
N ILE A 7 0.65 4.57 -6.04
CA ILE A 7 -0.62 4.74 -5.34
C ILE A 7 -0.66 6.15 -4.75
N LEU A 8 -1.77 6.86 -4.94
CA LEU A 8 -2.10 8.05 -4.17
C LEU A 8 -2.94 7.60 -2.97
N LEU A 9 -2.44 7.70 -1.74
CA LEU A 9 -3.31 7.54 -0.58
C LEU A 9 -4.04 8.89 -0.38
N THR A 10 -4.97 9.04 0.56
CA THR A 10 -5.46 10.38 0.93
C THR A 10 -5.57 10.51 2.44
N MET A 11 -5.31 11.73 2.90
CA MET A 11 -5.06 12.11 4.29
C MET A 11 -6.03 11.53 5.35
N VAL A 12 -5.49 11.19 6.52
CA VAL A 12 -6.18 11.30 7.82
C VAL A 12 -5.56 12.47 8.57
N LEU A 13 -6.34 13.51 8.90
CA LEU A 13 -5.95 14.56 9.82
C LEU A 13 -6.08 14.01 11.26
N LEU A 14 -5.12 13.19 11.71
CA LEU A 14 -4.94 12.93 13.14
C LEU A 14 -3.89 13.91 13.67
N ALA A 15 -4.35 14.99 14.30
CA ALA A 15 -3.48 15.85 15.09
C ALA A 15 -3.01 15.07 16.34
N THR A 16 -1.79 14.56 16.31
CA THR A 16 -1.02 14.30 17.55
C THR A 16 0.32 15.00 17.43
N ALA A 17 0.52 15.97 18.33
CA ALA A 17 1.69 16.81 18.43
C ALA A 17 2.99 15.98 18.49
N CYS A 18 3.98 16.38 17.69
CA CYS A 18 5.34 15.90 17.77
C CYS A 18 5.96 16.23 19.14
N VAL A 19 6.51 15.22 19.81
CA VAL A 19 7.61 15.41 20.76
C VAL A 19 8.76 14.54 20.30
N LYS A 20 9.90 15.19 20.04
CA LYS A 20 11.19 14.54 19.79
C LYS A 20 11.67 13.94 21.12
N SER A 21 11.60 12.62 21.30
CA SER A 21 12.38 11.96 22.36
C SER A 21 13.78 11.65 21.84
N LYS A 22 14.75 11.91 22.71
CA LYS A 22 16.19 11.78 22.47
C LYS A 22 16.59 10.31 22.33
N ASP A 23 17.64 10.12 21.56
CA ASP A 23 18.50 8.95 21.36
C ASP A 23 18.30 7.77 22.33
N GLU A 24 18.07 6.57 21.78
CA GLU A 24 18.30 5.30 22.49
C GLU A 24 19.39 4.48 21.77
N PRO A 25 20.32 3.85 22.52
CA PRO A 25 21.37 3.02 21.95
C PRO A 25 20.79 1.67 21.49
N GLY A 26 21.27 1.19 20.35
CA GLY A 26 20.90 -0.12 19.82
C GLY A 26 21.26 -1.25 20.79
N ASN A 27 20.25 -1.96 21.28
CA ASN A 27 20.43 -3.21 22.01
C ASN A 27 20.50 -4.37 21.01
N GLY A 28 21.70 -4.95 20.85
CA GLY A 28 22.02 -6.04 19.91
C GLY A 28 21.45 -7.42 20.28
N ASN A 29 20.24 -7.48 20.83
CA ASN A 29 19.60 -8.74 21.26
C ASN A 29 18.25 -8.97 20.57
N ASN A 30 18.19 -8.84 19.24
CA ASN A 30 17.13 -9.49 18.51
C ASN A 30 17.35 -11.01 18.62
N PRO A 31 16.38 -11.79 19.13
CA PRO A 31 16.46 -13.24 19.08
C PRO A 31 16.71 -13.66 17.63
N LYS A 32 17.77 -14.42 17.41
CA LYS A 32 17.96 -15.10 16.12
C LYS A 32 16.79 -16.07 15.98
N PRO A 33 15.99 -16.00 14.90
CA PRO A 33 14.88 -16.94 14.72
C PRO A 33 15.43 -18.35 14.79
N ASP A 34 14.81 -19.12 15.65
CA ASP A 34 14.96 -20.55 15.86
C ASP A 34 14.77 -21.31 14.54
N ASN A 35 15.50 -22.42 14.43
CA ASN A 35 15.90 -23.05 13.18
C ASN A 35 14.74 -23.58 12.32
N GLU A 36 14.98 -23.48 11.01
CA GLU A 36 14.18 -23.86 9.84
C GLU A 36 12.97 -22.95 9.56
N ASP A 37 13.13 -22.10 8.55
CA ASP A 37 12.02 -21.38 7.96
C ASP A 37 10.98 -22.41 7.47
N PRO A 38 9.73 -22.39 7.96
CA PRO A 38 8.70 -23.36 7.59
C PRO A 38 8.32 -23.28 6.10
N TYR A 39 8.85 -22.29 5.37
CA TYR A 39 8.65 -22.13 3.94
C TYR A 39 9.79 -22.72 3.13
N ASP A 40 9.45 -23.71 2.31
CA ASP A 40 10.34 -24.20 1.26
C ASP A 40 10.43 -23.16 0.13
N PHE A 41 11.46 -22.32 0.19
CA PHE A 41 11.73 -21.31 -0.82
C PHE A 41 12.42 -21.86 -2.07
N SER A 42 12.76 -23.15 -2.13
CA SER A 42 13.44 -23.73 -3.29
C SER A 42 12.59 -23.70 -4.57
N ALA A 43 11.27 -23.58 -4.40
CA ALA A 43 10.29 -23.43 -5.48
C ALA A 43 10.02 -21.97 -5.89
N LEU A 44 10.61 -20.96 -5.23
CA LEU A 44 10.44 -19.57 -5.64
C LEU A 44 11.12 -19.35 -6.99
N GLN A 45 10.36 -18.83 -7.94
CA GLN A 45 10.86 -18.46 -9.26
C GLN A 45 10.94 -16.93 -9.31
N PRO A 46 12.12 -16.30 -9.10
CA PRO A 46 12.28 -14.88 -9.35
C PRO A 46 12.30 -14.63 -10.86
N ASP A 47 11.62 -13.58 -11.30
CA ASP A 47 11.79 -13.08 -12.67
C ASP A 47 12.96 -12.08 -12.70
N MET A 48 14.00 -12.45 -13.43
CA MET A 48 15.20 -11.63 -13.60
C MET A 48 15.09 -10.66 -14.80
N SER A 49 13.93 -10.63 -15.47
CA SER A 49 13.64 -9.71 -16.57
C SER A 49 13.48 -8.26 -16.08
N SER A 50 13.57 -7.30 -17.02
CA SER A 50 13.31 -5.89 -16.71
C SER A 50 11.88 -5.61 -16.26
N ASP A 51 10.97 -6.53 -16.54
CA ASP A 51 9.53 -6.38 -16.36
C ASP A 51 9.06 -7.01 -15.04
N GLY A 52 9.91 -7.86 -14.43
CA GLY A 52 9.70 -8.41 -13.09
C GLY A 52 9.56 -7.37 -11.97
N LYS A 53 9.81 -6.09 -12.25
CA LYS A 53 9.58 -5.01 -11.26
C LYS A 53 8.14 -4.54 -11.15
N TYR A 54 7.26 -4.97 -12.06
CA TYR A 54 5.88 -4.50 -12.15
C TYR A 54 4.89 -5.54 -11.66
N ILE A 55 3.83 -5.07 -11.03
CA ILE A 55 2.68 -5.91 -10.71
C ILE A 55 2.01 -6.31 -12.03
N THR A 56 1.48 -7.52 -12.06
CA THR A 56 0.83 -8.08 -13.26
C THR A 56 -0.64 -8.33 -13.04
N THR A 57 -1.15 -8.26 -11.81
CA THR A 57 -2.57 -8.52 -11.50
C THR A 57 -3.06 -7.64 -10.37
N VAL A 58 -4.31 -7.18 -10.46
CA VAL A 58 -5.07 -6.59 -9.34
C VAL A 58 -6.27 -7.49 -9.08
N PHE A 59 -6.36 -8.02 -7.87
CA PHE A 59 -7.40 -8.97 -7.43
C PHE A 59 -8.60 -8.25 -6.83
N GLU A 60 -8.35 -7.21 -6.04
CA GLU A 60 -9.38 -6.40 -5.42
C GLU A 60 -8.93 -4.94 -5.41
N TYR A 61 -9.88 -4.04 -5.64
CA TYR A 61 -9.72 -2.61 -5.39
C TYR A 61 -10.96 -2.08 -4.69
N ARG A 62 -10.79 -1.67 -3.43
CA ARG A 62 -11.86 -1.14 -2.59
C ARG A 62 -11.41 0.18 -1.97
N PRO A 63 -11.63 1.32 -2.64
CA PRO A 63 -11.30 2.61 -2.07
C PRO A 63 -12.26 2.94 -0.90
N ALA A 64 -11.72 3.54 0.16
CA ALA A 64 -12.53 4.21 1.16
C ALA A 64 -13.04 5.56 0.62
N PRO A 65 -14.00 6.21 1.29
CA PRO A 65 -14.32 7.61 0.99
C PRO A 65 -13.06 8.47 0.98
N GLY A 66 -13.00 9.49 0.13
CA GLY A 66 -11.85 10.38 0.05
C GLY A 66 -11.97 11.34 -1.11
N GLN A 67 -11.20 12.44 -1.07
CA GLN A 67 -11.31 13.55 -2.03
C GLN A 67 -11.10 13.15 -3.51
N PHE A 68 -10.44 12.03 -3.79
CA PHE A 68 -10.18 11.57 -5.15
C PHE A 68 -10.77 10.19 -5.44
N ALA A 69 -11.39 9.57 -4.43
CA ALA A 69 -12.00 8.26 -4.58
C ALA A 69 -13.12 8.37 -5.62
N ASN A 70 -13.07 7.52 -6.65
CA ASN A 70 -14.07 7.46 -7.71
C ASN A 70 -14.18 8.70 -8.62
N GLU A 71 -13.32 9.72 -8.46
CA GLU A 71 -13.32 10.90 -9.34
C GLU A 71 -12.45 10.69 -10.57
N ASN A 72 -11.14 10.53 -10.39
CA ASN A 72 -10.17 10.44 -11.48
C ASN A 72 -9.21 9.26 -11.36
N TYR A 73 -9.17 8.56 -10.21
CA TYR A 73 -8.13 7.56 -9.91
C TYR A 73 -8.68 6.26 -9.30
N PRO A 74 -9.33 5.39 -10.08
CA PRO A 74 -9.96 5.65 -11.37
C PRO A 74 -11.39 6.23 -11.20
N ALA A 75 -11.93 6.83 -12.27
CA ALA A 75 -13.28 7.38 -12.27
C ALA A 75 -14.36 6.28 -12.21
N TYR A 76 -15.32 6.46 -11.30
CA TYR A 76 -16.56 5.68 -11.29
C TYR A 76 -17.52 6.21 -12.34
N GLN A 77 -18.18 5.30 -13.03
CA GLN A 77 -19.24 5.57 -13.99
C GLN A 77 -20.50 4.81 -13.55
N THR A 78 -21.67 5.37 -13.82
CA THR A 78 -22.94 4.71 -13.50
C THR A 78 -22.97 3.31 -14.10
N GLY A 79 -23.14 2.30 -13.25
CA GLY A 79 -23.14 0.88 -13.65
C GLY A 79 -21.84 0.14 -13.35
N ASP A 80 -20.79 0.84 -12.91
CA ASP A 80 -19.60 0.19 -12.39
C ASP A 80 -19.90 -0.65 -11.14
N ASN A 81 -19.16 -1.73 -11.00
CA ASN A 81 -19.18 -2.64 -9.86
C ASN A 81 -17.74 -2.96 -9.41
N ASP A 82 -17.59 -3.76 -8.35
CA ASP A 82 -16.28 -4.14 -7.81
C ASP A 82 -15.34 -4.69 -8.90
N ASN A 83 -15.84 -5.51 -9.83
CA ASN A 83 -15.04 -6.09 -10.90
C ASN A 83 -14.58 -5.03 -11.92
N SER A 84 -15.48 -4.14 -12.34
CA SER A 84 -15.10 -3.09 -13.31
C SER A 84 -14.14 -2.08 -12.70
N MET A 85 -14.32 -1.73 -11.41
CA MET A 85 -13.39 -0.86 -10.69
C MET A 85 -12.03 -1.52 -10.46
N THR A 86 -12.01 -2.82 -10.17
CA THR A 86 -10.77 -3.62 -10.09
C THR A 86 -10.04 -3.66 -11.43
N GLN A 87 -10.76 -3.83 -12.53
CA GLN A 87 -10.17 -3.79 -13.87
C GLN A 87 -9.59 -2.41 -14.22
N LYS A 88 -10.28 -1.32 -13.88
CA LYS A 88 -9.77 0.05 -14.05
C LYS A 88 -8.51 0.28 -13.22
N ALA A 89 -8.49 -0.18 -11.97
CA ALA A 89 -7.30 -0.12 -11.13
C ALA A 89 -6.14 -0.91 -11.74
N ARG A 90 -6.38 -2.14 -12.21
CA ARG A 90 -5.36 -2.92 -12.96
C ARG A 90 -4.78 -2.12 -14.12
N GLN A 91 -5.63 -1.52 -14.96
CA GLN A 91 -5.19 -0.73 -16.11
C GLN A 91 -4.32 0.47 -15.71
N ALA A 92 -4.55 1.06 -14.54
CA ALA A 92 -3.82 2.23 -14.06
C ALA A 92 -2.44 1.91 -13.47
N ILE A 93 -2.25 0.72 -12.88
CA ILE A 93 -1.04 0.41 -12.08
C ILE A 93 -0.30 -0.87 -12.44
N ALA A 94 -0.83 -1.74 -13.30
CA ALA A 94 -0.15 -2.95 -13.78
C ALA A 94 0.72 -2.69 -15.02
N ASP A 95 1.59 -3.63 -15.35
CA ASP A 95 2.25 -3.73 -16.65
C ASP A 95 3.04 -2.45 -17.08
N ASN A 96 3.81 -1.86 -16.15
CA ASN A 96 4.64 -0.66 -16.34
C ASN A 96 3.88 0.64 -16.62
N THR A 97 2.65 0.75 -16.13
CA THR A 97 1.94 2.03 -16.12
C THR A 97 2.44 2.93 -14.99
N THR A 98 2.24 4.24 -15.16
CA THR A 98 2.64 5.27 -14.19
C THR A 98 1.45 6.10 -13.71
N GLU A 99 0.23 5.60 -13.92
CA GLU A 99 -0.96 6.28 -13.44
C GLU A 99 -1.15 6.02 -11.93
N LEU A 100 -2.20 6.60 -11.36
CA LEU A 100 -2.48 6.56 -9.94
C LEU A 100 -3.84 5.92 -9.70
N ILE A 101 -3.94 5.19 -8.61
CA ILE A 101 -5.22 4.89 -7.97
C ILE A 101 -5.29 5.64 -6.63
N SER A 102 -6.50 6.01 -6.22
CA SER A 102 -6.77 6.53 -4.88
C SER A 102 -7.25 5.40 -3.99
N LEU A 103 -6.64 5.21 -2.81
CA LEU A 103 -7.21 4.31 -1.79
C LEU A 103 -8.28 5.01 -0.93
N GLY A 104 -8.51 6.32 -1.13
CA GLY A 104 -9.30 7.11 -0.20
C GLY A 104 -8.60 7.24 1.15
N VAL A 105 -9.38 7.33 2.23
CA VAL A 105 -8.88 7.43 3.60
C VAL A 105 -8.65 6.04 4.23
N PHE A 106 -8.57 5.96 5.55
CA PHE A 106 -8.28 4.70 6.25
C PHE A 106 -9.28 3.59 5.91
N GLY A 107 -8.77 2.39 5.63
CA GLY A 107 -9.57 1.20 5.34
C GLY A 107 -9.79 0.91 3.85
N GLY A 108 -9.43 1.85 2.97
CA GLY A 108 -9.38 1.54 1.55
C GLY A 108 -8.10 0.81 1.17
N TYR A 109 -8.20 -0.12 0.22
CA TYR A 109 -7.10 -1.03 -0.10
C TYR A 109 -7.11 -1.49 -1.56
N VAL A 110 -5.96 -2.02 -1.96
CA VAL A 110 -5.76 -2.73 -3.23
C VAL A 110 -4.99 -4.02 -2.94
N THR A 111 -5.44 -5.13 -3.51
CA THR A 111 -4.77 -6.42 -3.47
C THR A 111 -4.24 -6.71 -4.87
N PHE A 112 -2.93 -6.93 -5.00
CA PHE A 112 -2.28 -7.16 -6.29
C PHE A 112 -1.21 -8.25 -6.22
N GLY A 113 -0.81 -8.77 -7.37
CA GLY A 113 0.21 -9.81 -7.50
C GLY A 113 1.26 -9.47 -8.55
N PHE A 114 2.44 -10.05 -8.36
CA PHE A 114 3.50 -10.12 -9.38
C PHE A 114 3.36 -11.44 -10.14
N GLY A 115 3.85 -11.48 -11.38
CA GLY A 115 3.85 -12.71 -12.19
C GLY A 115 4.86 -13.77 -11.73
N HIS A 116 5.57 -13.51 -10.63
CA HIS A 116 6.68 -14.29 -10.11
C HIS A 116 6.88 -13.96 -8.62
N SER A 117 7.72 -14.74 -7.94
CA SER A 117 8.01 -14.52 -6.52
C SER A 117 8.92 -13.31 -6.31
N VAL A 118 8.50 -12.39 -5.43
CA VAL A 118 9.32 -11.25 -5.01
C VAL A 118 10.26 -11.70 -3.90
N ILE A 119 11.56 -11.63 -4.17
CA ILE A 119 12.60 -12.04 -3.21
C ILE A 119 12.98 -10.84 -2.35
N ASN A 120 12.94 -11.02 -1.03
CA ASN A 120 13.49 -10.06 -0.08
C ASN A 120 15.02 -10.13 -0.11
N HIS A 121 15.66 -9.02 -0.42
CA HIS A 121 17.11 -8.87 -0.40
C HIS A 121 17.51 -7.86 0.67
N ASP A 122 18.82 -7.73 0.91
CA ASP A 122 19.31 -6.66 1.76
C ASP A 122 19.01 -5.29 1.14
N GLY A 123 18.32 -4.44 1.91
CA GLY A 123 18.03 -3.05 1.54
C GLY A 123 16.55 -2.77 1.29
N LYS A 124 16.27 -1.81 0.40
CA LYS A 124 14.90 -1.38 0.05
C LYS A 124 14.49 -1.98 -1.28
N ASP A 125 13.72 -3.06 -1.24
CA ASP A 125 13.26 -3.75 -2.45
C ASP A 125 11.90 -3.29 -2.94
N PHE A 126 11.03 -2.83 -2.04
CA PHE A 126 9.68 -2.34 -2.35
C PHE A 126 9.55 -0.84 -2.07
N ALA A 127 8.86 -0.10 -2.96
CA ALA A 127 8.38 1.22 -2.63
C ALA A 127 7.08 1.57 -3.35
N VAL A 128 6.27 2.37 -2.65
CA VAL A 128 5.02 2.96 -3.12
C VAL A 128 5.28 4.41 -3.52
N PHE A 129 5.15 4.71 -4.81
CA PHE A 129 5.17 6.07 -5.36
C PHE A 129 3.78 6.69 -5.31
N GLY A 130 3.67 8.01 -5.51
CA GLY A 130 2.38 8.73 -5.48
C GLY A 130 1.90 9.09 -4.06
N ASN A 131 2.50 8.48 -3.03
CA ASN A 131 2.10 8.60 -1.63
C ASN A 131 2.84 9.72 -0.86
N ALA A 132 4.05 10.08 -1.28
CA ALA A 132 4.87 11.11 -0.64
C ALA A 132 5.26 12.18 -1.66
N LEU A 133 4.67 13.36 -1.51
CA LEU A 133 4.91 14.54 -2.33
C LEU A 133 5.59 15.61 -1.48
N TYR A 134 6.89 15.78 -1.66
CA TYR A 134 7.63 16.89 -1.05
C TYR A 134 7.32 18.20 -1.78
N GLY A 135 7.07 19.27 -1.03
CA GLY A 135 6.85 20.60 -1.58
C GLY A 135 8.12 21.13 -2.26
N ASN A 136 7.93 21.83 -3.37
CA ASN A 136 9.01 22.40 -4.20
C ASN A 136 9.60 23.71 -3.63
N LYS A 137 9.15 24.17 -2.46
CA LYS A 137 9.57 25.46 -1.90
C LYS A 137 10.86 25.31 -1.08
N ARG A 138 11.95 25.86 -1.62
CA ARG A 138 13.33 25.88 -1.06
C ARG A 138 13.44 26.33 0.40
N VAL A 139 12.46 27.04 0.94
CA VAL A 139 12.49 27.61 2.30
C VAL A 139 12.17 26.54 3.37
N THR A 140 11.49 25.45 2.99
CA THR A 140 11.08 24.37 3.90
C THR A 140 11.00 23.04 3.15
N PRO A 141 12.16 22.41 2.85
CA PRO A 141 12.24 21.21 2.00
C PRO A 141 11.52 19.96 2.56
N HIS A 142 11.00 20.03 3.79
CA HIS A 142 10.25 18.96 4.43
C HIS A 142 8.73 19.25 4.53
N LEU A 143 8.24 20.38 4.01
CA LEU A 143 6.79 20.59 3.88
C LEU A 143 6.30 19.88 2.64
N GLY A 144 5.52 18.81 2.82
CA GLY A 144 4.96 17.97 1.78
C GLY A 144 3.76 17.18 2.28
N SER A 145 3.04 16.52 1.38
CA SER A 145 2.04 15.53 1.75
C SER A 145 2.70 14.16 1.83
N CYS A 146 2.50 13.45 2.92
CA CYS A 146 2.82 12.04 3.00
C CYS A 146 1.63 11.32 3.64
N GLU A 147 1.16 10.28 2.98
CA GLU A 147 0.05 9.51 3.50
C GLU A 147 0.59 8.21 4.10
N PRO A 148 0.24 7.89 5.35
CA PRO A 148 0.67 6.63 5.93
C PRO A 148 -0.13 5.48 5.31
N GLY A 149 0.58 4.47 4.83
CA GLY A 149 0.01 3.23 4.31
C GLY A 149 0.49 2.02 5.12
N VAL A 150 -0.29 0.95 5.06
CA VAL A 150 0.06 -0.35 5.64
C VAL A 150 0.26 -1.33 4.47
N VAL A 151 1.33 -2.12 4.53
CA VAL A 151 1.64 -3.11 3.49
C VAL A 151 1.61 -4.49 4.11
N TYR A 152 0.74 -5.33 3.58
CA TYR A 152 0.74 -6.76 3.84
C TYR A 152 1.33 -7.48 2.63
N VAL A 153 2.01 -8.60 2.87
CA VAL A 153 2.53 -9.49 1.84
C VAL A 153 2.08 -10.92 2.12
N SER A 154 1.82 -11.68 1.06
CA SER A 154 1.49 -13.09 1.13
C SER A 154 2.27 -13.83 0.04
N ILE A 155 2.60 -15.08 0.31
CA ILE A 155 3.21 -16.00 -0.65
C ILE A 155 2.11 -16.97 -1.07
N ASP A 156 1.93 -17.16 -2.38
CA ASP A 156 1.06 -18.19 -2.97
C ASP A 156 1.64 -19.59 -2.71
N LYS A 157 1.46 -20.09 -1.48
CA LYS A 157 1.98 -21.38 -0.99
C LYS A 157 1.23 -22.52 -1.65
N ASN A 158 -0.07 -22.34 -1.85
CA ASN A 158 -0.95 -23.38 -2.39
C ASN A 158 -0.93 -23.44 -3.94
N LYS A 159 -0.31 -22.45 -4.60
CA LYS A 159 -0.11 -22.34 -6.06
C LYS A 159 -1.42 -22.22 -6.84
N ASN A 160 -2.45 -21.64 -6.25
CA ASN A 160 -3.73 -21.41 -6.91
C ASN A 160 -3.81 -20.03 -7.58
N HIS A 161 -2.77 -19.21 -7.44
CA HIS A 161 -2.68 -17.85 -7.97
C HIS A 161 -3.72 -16.88 -7.39
N LEU A 162 -4.18 -17.14 -6.17
CA LEU A 162 -5.12 -16.31 -5.42
C LEU A 162 -4.46 -15.75 -4.15
N PRO A 163 -4.92 -14.58 -3.68
CA PRO A 163 -4.42 -13.96 -2.47
C PRO A 163 -5.07 -14.55 -1.19
N ASP A 164 -5.16 -15.87 -1.08
CA ASP A 164 -5.90 -16.59 -0.02
C ASP A 164 -5.01 -17.34 0.99
N ASP A 165 -3.70 -17.29 0.80
CA ASP A 165 -2.72 -17.73 1.78
C ASP A 165 -2.49 -16.69 2.90
N GLU A 166 -1.79 -17.11 3.95
CA GLU A 166 -1.48 -16.28 5.12
C GLU A 166 -0.77 -14.96 4.77
N TRP A 167 -1.25 -13.88 5.38
CA TRP A 167 -0.74 -12.53 5.18
C TRP A 167 0.15 -12.06 6.32
N PHE A 168 1.26 -11.41 5.98
CA PHE A 168 2.23 -10.86 6.91
C PHE A 168 2.31 -9.34 6.78
N LEU A 169 2.22 -8.65 7.90
CA LEU A 169 2.39 -7.20 7.97
C LEU A 169 3.88 -6.83 7.88
N LEU A 170 4.24 -5.99 6.92
CA LEU A 170 5.58 -5.40 6.88
C LEU A 170 5.70 -4.31 7.94
N ALA A 171 6.70 -4.45 8.82
CA ALA A 171 7.07 -3.42 9.78
C ALA A 171 7.74 -2.23 9.06
N GLY A 172 6.92 -1.29 8.57
CA GLY A 172 7.36 -0.07 7.90
C GLY A 172 8.05 0.94 8.85
N SER A 173 8.50 2.06 8.29
CA SER A 173 9.31 3.08 9.02
C SER A 173 8.64 3.65 10.27
N GLU A 174 7.31 3.69 10.31
CA GLU A 174 6.54 4.22 11.44
C GLU A 174 5.82 3.12 12.25
N TYR A 175 6.11 1.83 12.01
CA TYR A 175 5.38 0.71 12.61
C TYR A 175 5.31 0.77 14.15
N HIS A 176 6.42 1.07 14.81
CA HIS A 176 6.46 1.14 16.28
C HIS A 176 5.84 2.42 16.87
N ARG A 177 5.50 3.39 16.01
CA ARG A 177 4.92 4.68 16.39
C ARG A 177 3.47 4.81 15.95
N SER A 178 2.94 3.84 15.23
CA SER A 178 1.56 3.81 14.78
C SER A 178 0.63 3.14 15.80
N ARG A 179 -0.67 3.43 15.67
CA ARG A 179 -1.72 2.73 16.41
C ARG A 179 -2.15 1.50 15.60
N HIS A 180 -2.14 0.36 16.26
CA HIS A 180 -2.58 -0.93 15.71
C HIS A 180 -3.96 -1.30 16.28
N ASN A 181 -4.63 -2.25 15.64
CA ASN A 181 -5.91 -2.83 16.11
C ASN A 181 -7.01 -1.79 16.35
N TYR A 182 -7.22 -0.89 15.37
CA TYR A 182 -8.33 0.05 15.39
C TYR A 182 -9.24 -0.11 14.17
N SER A 183 -10.48 0.34 14.31
CA SER A 183 -11.49 0.29 13.26
C SER A 183 -12.09 1.68 13.04
N VAL A 184 -12.45 1.96 11.79
CA VAL A 184 -13.25 3.14 11.40
C VAL A 184 -14.46 2.64 10.63
N THR A 185 -15.63 3.22 10.90
CA THR A 185 -16.86 2.93 10.17
C THR A 185 -17.31 4.18 9.44
N TYR A 186 -17.48 4.06 8.13
CA TYR A 186 -18.03 5.12 7.30
C TYR A 186 -19.52 4.91 7.11
N TYR A 187 -20.27 6.01 7.18
CA TYR A 187 -21.69 6.02 6.87
C TYR A 187 -21.90 6.76 5.56
N ARG A 188 -22.74 6.19 4.70
CA ARG A 188 -23.17 6.89 3.49
C ARG A 188 -23.99 8.10 3.90
N THR A 189 -23.55 9.27 3.49
CA THR A 189 -24.29 10.51 3.70
C THR A 189 -25.62 10.45 2.91
N PRO A 190 -26.74 10.90 3.48
CA PRO A 190 -28.00 11.04 2.75
C PRO A 190 -27.82 11.89 1.47
N SER A 191 -28.56 11.55 0.41
CA SER A 191 -28.45 12.23 -0.89
C SER A 191 -28.83 13.71 -0.84
N ASP A 192 -29.59 14.12 0.16
CA ASP A 192 -30.07 15.47 0.41
C ASP A 192 -29.24 16.22 1.46
N HIS A 193 -28.08 15.67 1.88
CA HIS A 193 -27.21 16.34 2.84
C HIS A 193 -26.63 17.63 2.27
N ILE A 194 -26.82 18.72 3.01
CA ILE A 194 -26.19 20.01 2.74
C ILE A 194 -24.82 20.02 3.43
N PRO A 195 -23.70 20.16 2.70
CA PRO A 195 -22.36 20.19 3.29
C PRO A 195 -22.26 21.28 4.37
N THR A 196 -21.81 20.91 5.56
CA THR A 196 -21.51 21.86 6.64
C THR A 196 -20.01 22.15 6.69
N PRO A 197 -19.59 23.42 6.89
CA PRO A 197 -18.19 23.80 7.06
C PRO A 197 -17.49 23.12 8.25
#